data_AF-A0A2V9F4X9-F1
#
_entry.id   AF-A0A2V9F4X9-F1
#
_cell.length_a   1.000
_cell.length_b   1.000
_cell.length_c   1.000
_cell.angle_alpha   90.00
_cell.angle_beta   90.00
_cell.angle_gamma   90.00
#
_symmetry.space_group_name_H-M   'P 1'
#
loop_
_entity.id
_entity.type
_entity.pdbx_description
1 polymer ?
#
loop_
_entity_poly.entity_id
_entity_poly.type
_entity_poly.pdbx_seq_one_letter_code
_entity_poly.pdbx_strand_id
1 'polypeptide(L)'
;MASFALSAAEDFSLSHRGIACQSESLGRARESASMKYLEFKLFSGAPMPRYITQHTLACLTRQGAEALAQRMQAGGLARAEHVLVNMLEGKMFVEFRANSREDLEAWLKTEGMHFDFLVRIEWEMRGDKLQIAE
;
A
#
# COMPACT_ATOMS: atom_id res chain seq x y z
N MET A 1 9.29 41.87 -5.78
CA MET A 1 10.70 42.20 -6.03
C MET A 1 11.55 41.11 -5.43
N ALA A 2 12.42 40.53 -6.25
CA ALA A 2 13.29 39.41 -5.93
C ALA A 2 14.37 39.76 -4.91
N SER A 3 14.85 38.77 -4.17
CA SER A 3 16.26 38.76 -3.75
C SER A 3 16.76 37.31 -3.65
N PHE A 4 17.82 37.05 -4.40
CA PHE A 4 18.67 35.86 -4.49
C PHE A 4 19.89 36.04 -3.57
N ALA A 5 20.44 34.94 -3.05
CA ALA A 5 21.87 34.61 -2.88
C ALA A 5 21.93 33.36 -2.00
N LEU A 6 22.29 32.15 -2.45
CA LEU A 6 23.57 31.66 -2.98
C LEU A 6 24.78 31.96 -2.06
N SER A 7 25.31 30.91 -1.43
CA SER A 7 26.72 30.84 -1.03
C SER A 7 27.20 29.39 -1.12
N ALA A 8 28.43 29.24 -1.58
CA ALA A 8 29.07 28.03 -2.08
C ALA A 8 30.39 27.74 -1.32
N ALA A 9 31.02 26.62 -1.70
CA ALA A 9 32.41 26.21 -1.45
C ALA A 9 32.68 25.57 -0.06
N GLU A 10 33.55 24.57 0.15
CA GLU A 10 34.75 24.04 -0.55
C GLU A 10 34.82 22.50 -0.34
N ASP A 11 35.11 21.66 -1.33
CA ASP A 11 36.44 21.21 -1.83
C ASP A 11 37.42 20.64 -0.78
N PHE A 12 37.61 19.31 -0.77
CA PHE A 12 38.95 18.71 -0.61
C PHE A 12 39.01 17.27 -1.14
N SER A 13 39.76 17.08 -2.21
CA SER A 13 40.16 15.80 -2.80
C SER A 13 41.50 15.36 -2.21
N LEU A 14 41.69 14.06 -1.92
CA LEU A 14 43.00 13.43 -2.07
C LEU A 14 42.94 11.89 -2.20
N SER A 15 43.91 11.41 -2.96
CA SER A 15 44.03 10.15 -3.69
C SER A 15 44.96 9.13 -3.00
N HIS A 16 44.70 7.83 -3.26
CA HIS A 16 45.64 6.75 -3.67
C HIS A 16 45.64 5.43 -2.88
N ARG A 17 45.51 4.32 -3.66
CA ARG A 17 46.07 2.94 -3.51
C ARG A 17 45.57 2.15 -2.30
N GLY A 18 44.94 0.97 -2.39
CA GLY A 18 45.06 -0.17 -3.31
C GLY A 18 45.46 -1.39 -2.47
N ILE A 19 44.64 -2.46 -2.42
CA ILE A 19 45.02 -3.86 -2.10
C ILE A 19 43.90 -4.76 -2.64
N ALA A 20 44.29 -5.69 -3.51
CA ALA A 20 43.48 -6.83 -3.93
C ALA A 20 43.62 -7.96 -2.90
N CYS A 21 42.53 -8.67 -2.62
CA CYS A 21 42.59 -9.99 -2.00
C CYS A 21 41.61 -10.92 -2.72
N GLN A 22 42.15 -11.80 -3.56
CA GLN A 22 41.43 -12.93 -4.14
C GLN A 22 41.34 -14.05 -3.09
N SER A 23 40.20 -14.71 -3.00
CA SER A 23 40.15 -16.14 -2.68
C SER A 23 38.98 -16.78 -3.42
N GLU A 24 39.30 -17.74 -4.27
CA GLU A 24 38.37 -18.55 -5.04
C GLU A 24 38.00 -19.84 -4.30
N SER A 25 36.77 -20.27 -4.56
CA SER A 25 36.26 -21.65 -4.60
C SER A 25 36.06 -22.39 -3.26
N LEU A 26 34.84 -22.86 -2.99
CA LEU A 26 34.33 -24.16 -3.46
C LEU A 26 32.97 -24.45 -2.77
N GLY A 27 31.96 -24.86 -3.55
CA GLY A 27 30.98 -25.83 -3.05
C GLY A 27 29.52 -25.40 -2.95
N ARG A 28 28.77 -25.91 -3.93
CA ARG A 28 27.38 -26.40 -3.81
C ARG A 28 26.28 -25.38 -4.04
N ALA A 29 25.88 -25.35 -5.30
CA ALA A 29 24.53 -25.03 -5.76
C ALA A 29 23.47 -25.52 -4.77
N ARG A 30 22.71 -24.56 -4.24
CA ARG A 30 21.34 -24.79 -3.81
C ARG A 30 20.51 -23.66 -4.38
N GLU A 31 20.12 -23.84 -5.64
CA GLU A 31 18.89 -23.27 -6.16
C GLU A 31 17.77 -23.64 -5.18
N SER A 32 17.40 -22.68 -4.35
CA SER A 32 16.17 -22.70 -3.57
C SER A 32 15.27 -21.65 -4.18
N ALA A 33 14.72 -21.98 -5.34
CA ALA A 33 13.50 -21.40 -5.84
C ALA A 33 12.43 -21.50 -4.74
N SER A 34 11.93 -20.38 -4.21
CA SER A 34 10.58 -20.27 -3.59
C SER A 34 10.38 -18.96 -2.82
N MET A 35 10.65 -17.78 -3.41
CA MET A 35 10.00 -16.51 -3.01
C MET A 35 10.43 -15.38 -3.93
N LYS A 36 10.20 -15.56 -5.23
CA LYS A 36 9.96 -14.38 -6.08
C LYS A 36 8.56 -13.91 -5.72
N TYR A 37 8.42 -13.25 -4.57
CA TYR A 37 7.20 -12.54 -4.19
C TYR A 37 6.85 -11.67 -5.38
N LEU A 38 5.70 -11.98 -5.96
CA LEU A 38 5.22 -11.50 -7.23
C LEU A 38 5.47 -10.00 -7.34
N GLU A 39 6.51 -9.66 -8.12
CA GLU A 39 6.74 -8.31 -8.61
C GLU A 39 5.59 -8.04 -9.59
N PHE A 40 4.41 -7.72 -9.04
CA PHE A 40 3.26 -7.22 -9.79
C PHE A 40 3.65 -5.82 -10.28
N LYS A 41 4.51 -5.79 -11.30
CA LYS A 41 4.66 -4.61 -12.12
C LYS A 41 3.27 -4.29 -12.66
N LEU A 42 2.82 -3.08 -12.31
CA LEU A 42 1.62 -2.42 -12.77
C LEU A 42 1.57 -2.45 -14.31
N PHE A 43 1.10 -3.56 -14.87
CA PHE A 43 0.75 -3.59 -16.28
C PHE A 43 -0.49 -2.72 -16.41
N SER A 44 -0.36 -1.61 -17.14
CA SER A 44 -1.47 -0.78 -17.60
C SER A 44 -2.49 -1.70 -18.28
N GLY A 45 -3.58 -2.03 -17.56
CA GLY A 45 -4.60 -3.01 -17.96
C GLY A 45 -4.93 -4.09 -16.92
N ALA A 46 -4.16 -4.25 -15.85
CA ALA A 46 -4.52 -5.12 -14.73
C ALA A 46 -5.66 -4.49 -13.91
N PRO A 47 -6.67 -5.27 -13.46
CA PRO A 47 -7.75 -4.74 -12.66
C PRO A 47 -7.20 -4.18 -11.32
N MET A 48 -7.74 -3.05 -10.88
CA MET A 48 -7.23 -2.34 -9.69
C MET A 48 -7.28 -3.27 -8.48
N PRO A 49 -6.13 -3.49 -7.79
CA PRO A 49 -6.06 -4.36 -6.62
C PRO A 49 -7.11 -4.03 -5.56
N ARG A 50 -7.59 -5.09 -4.90
CA ARG A 50 -8.54 -4.99 -3.79
C ARG A 50 -7.84 -5.07 -2.45
N TYR A 51 -8.35 -4.32 -1.49
CA TYR A 51 -7.83 -4.24 -0.12
C TYR A 51 -8.98 -4.32 0.87
N ILE A 52 -8.75 -4.96 2.01
CA ILE A 52 -9.65 -4.92 3.16
C ILE A 52 -8.98 -4.10 4.25
N THR A 53 -9.74 -3.17 4.79
CA THR A 53 -9.36 -2.39 5.97
C THR A 53 -10.36 -2.60 7.10
N GLN A 54 -9.85 -2.54 8.32
CA GLN A 54 -10.68 -2.38 9.51
C GLN A 54 -10.42 -1.00 10.12
N HIS A 55 -11.48 -0.33 10.52
CA HIS A 55 -11.43 0.97 11.18
C HIS A 55 -12.21 0.93 12.50
N THR A 56 -11.74 1.70 13.47
CA THR A 56 -12.53 2.03 14.66
C THR A 56 -13.39 3.24 14.36
N LEU A 57 -14.70 3.04 14.34
CA LEU A 57 -15.66 4.13 14.38
C LEU A 57 -15.68 4.64 15.81
N ALA A 58 -15.21 5.87 16.01
CA ALA A 58 -15.32 6.56 17.28
C ALA A 58 -16.81 6.83 17.63
N CYS A 59 -17.13 7.96 18.25
CA CYS A 59 -18.51 8.36 18.55
C CYS A 59 -19.36 8.73 17.31
N LEU A 60 -19.09 8.10 16.16
CA LEU A 60 -19.79 8.31 14.91
C LEU A 60 -21.24 7.85 15.05
N THR A 61 -22.18 8.74 14.70
CA THR A 61 -23.59 8.37 14.60
C THR A 61 -23.81 7.52 13.35
N ARG A 62 -24.93 6.79 13.29
CA ARG A 62 -25.31 6.04 12.08
C ARG A 62 -25.33 6.93 10.83
N GLN A 63 -25.83 8.16 10.95
CA GLN A 63 -25.88 9.14 9.86
C GLN A 63 -24.49 9.60 9.44
N GLY A 64 -23.58 9.82 10.40
CA GLY A 64 -22.20 10.15 10.09
C GLY A 64 -21.48 9.00 9.39
N ALA A 65 -21.73 7.76 9.80
CA ALA A 65 -21.16 6.57 9.15
C ALA A 65 -21.69 6.40 7.72
N GLU A 66 -22.98 6.68 7.51
CA GLU A 66 -23.62 6.68 6.19
C GLU A 66 -23.01 7.76 5.27
N ALA A 67 -22.85 8.98 5.76
CA ALA A 67 -22.20 10.06 4.99
C ALA A 67 -20.73 9.74 4.66
N LEU A 68 -20.02 9.09 5.58
CA LEU A 68 -18.65 8.61 5.34
C LEU A 68 -18.61 7.52 4.26
N ALA A 69 -19.50 6.53 4.35
CA ALA A 69 -19.59 5.45 3.37
C ALA A 69 -19.91 5.99 1.96
N GLN A 70 -20.78 6.99 1.85
CA GLN A 70 -21.10 7.64 0.57
C GLN A 70 -19.86 8.33 -0.05
N ARG A 71 -19.03 9.01 0.76
CA ARG A 71 -17.76 9.60 0.27
C ARG A 71 -16.77 8.52 -0.17
N MET A 72 -16.66 7.43 0.59
CA MET A 72 -15.82 6.29 0.23
C MET A 72 -16.23 5.65 -1.11
N GLN A 73 -17.54 5.59 -1.39
CA GLN A 73 -18.06 5.06 -2.65
C GLN A 73 -17.98 6.04 -3.83
N ALA A 74 -18.03 7.35 -3.57
CA ALA A 74 -17.87 8.37 -4.61
C ALA A 74 -16.50 8.27 -5.32
N GLY A 75 -15.48 7.78 -4.62
CA GLY A 75 -14.21 7.36 -5.18
C GLY A 75 -13.14 8.45 -5.25
N GLY A 76 -12.16 8.27 -6.14
CA GLY A 76 -10.96 9.10 -6.26
C GLY A 76 -9.73 8.22 -6.52
N LEU A 77 -8.71 8.35 -5.69
CA LEU A 77 -7.54 7.45 -5.68
C LEU A 77 -7.87 6.04 -5.14
N ALA A 78 -8.91 5.96 -4.32
CA ALA A 78 -9.47 4.72 -3.82
C ALA A 78 -11.00 4.77 -3.90
N ARG A 79 -11.63 3.63 -4.14
CA ARG A 79 -13.09 3.47 -4.19
C ARG A 79 -13.50 2.31 -3.31
N ALA A 80 -14.44 2.55 -2.39
CA ALA A 80 -15.04 1.47 -1.63
C ALA A 80 -16.07 0.71 -2.46
N GLU A 81 -15.94 -0.61 -2.51
CA GLU A 81 -16.91 -1.52 -3.11
C GLU A 81 -17.92 -1.97 -2.05
N HIS A 82 -17.43 -2.40 -0.88
CA HIS A 82 -18.27 -2.83 0.24
C HIS A 82 -17.93 -2.08 1.52
N VAL A 83 -18.96 -1.64 2.25
CA VAL A 83 -18.81 -0.98 3.55
C VAL A 83 -19.71 -1.71 4.54
N LEU A 84 -19.12 -2.29 5.57
CA LEU A 84 -19.80 -3.02 6.63
C LEU A 84 -19.56 -2.29 7.95
N VAL A 85 -20.62 -2.06 8.72
CA VAL A 85 -20.56 -1.27 9.95
C VAL A 85 -21.21 -2.02 11.11
N ASN A 86 -20.45 -2.16 12.20
CA ASN A 86 -20.95 -2.57 13.50
C ASN A 86 -21.01 -1.35 14.43
N MET A 87 -22.22 -0.81 14.63
CA MET A 87 -22.44 0.35 15.50
C MET A 87 -22.32 0.02 17.00
N LEU A 88 -22.46 -1.25 17.40
CA LEU A 88 -22.35 -1.67 18.80
C LEU A 88 -20.89 -1.72 19.26
N GLU A 89 -20.02 -2.28 18.42
CA GLU A 89 -18.58 -2.38 18.71
C GLU A 89 -17.79 -1.17 18.21
N GLY A 90 -18.42 -0.28 17.45
CA GLY A 90 -17.74 0.86 16.81
C GLY A 90 -16.70 0.39 15.81
N LYS A 91 -17.04 -0.60 14.96
CA LYS A 91 -16.12 -1.14 13.96
C LYS A 91 -16.67 -0.98 12.56
N MET A 92 -15.78 -0.75 11.61
CA MET A 92 -16.09 -0.68 10.19
C MET A 92 -15.09 -1.52 9.40
N PHE A 93 -15.60 -2.33 8.49
CA PHE A 93 -14.81 -3.03 7.50
C PHE A 93 -15.11 -2.46 6.14
N VAL A 94 -14.07 -2.16 5.37
CA VAL A 94 -14.24 -1.61 4.04
C VAL A 94 -13.38 -2.38 3.06
N GLU A 95 -14.00 -2.75 1.96
CA GLU A 95 -13.31 -3.28 0.80
C GLU A 95 -13.07 -2.16 -0.19
N PHE A 96 -11.79 -1.86 -0.47
CA PHE A 96 -11.38 -0.81 -1.38
C PHE A 96 -10.74 -1.37 -2.64
N ARG A 97 -10.94 -0.69 -3.76
CA ARG A 97 -10.08 -0.78 -4.95
C ARG A 97 -9.18 0.46 -5.03
N ALA A 98 -7.89 0.25 -5.27
CA ALA A 98 -6.90 1.32 -5.45
C ALA A 98 -5.74 0.83 -6.35
N ASN A 99 -5.04 1.74 -7.03
CA ASN A 99 -3.92 1.36 -7.91
C ASN A 99 -2.75 0.74 -7.13
N SER A 100 -2.54 1.21 -5.90
CA SER A 100 -1.47 0.79 -5.01
C SER A 100 -1.94 0.85 -3.56
N ARG A 101 -1.16 0.24 -2.66
CA ARG A 101 -1.43 0.34 -1.22
C ARG A 101 -1.23 1.78 -0.74
N GLU A 102 -0.22 2.44 -1.28
CA GLU A 102 0.18 3.81 -0.94
C GLU A 102 -0.90 4.81 -1.33
N ASP A 103 -1.56 4.63 -2.49
CA ASP A 103 -2.68 5.45 -2.94
C ASP A 103 -3.87 5.33 -1.97
N LEU A 104 -4.16 4.11 -1.50
CA LEU A 104 -5.21 3.87 -0.51
C LEU A 104 -4.86 4.50 0.84
N GLU A 105 -3.64 4.31 1.33
CA GLU A 105 -3.20 4.90 2.60
C GLU A 105 -3.22 6.43 2.55
N ALA A 106 -2.77 7.03 1.43
CA ALA A 106 -2.84 8.46 1.20
C ALA A 106 -4.29 8.97 1.20
N TRP A 107 -5.19 8.26 0.51
CA TRP A 107 -6.61 8.61 0.46
C TRP A 107 -7.28 8.52 1.84
N LEU A 108 -7.05 7.42 2.58
CA LEU A 108 -7.57 7.25 3.95
C LEU A 108 -7.11 8.37 4.88
N LYS A 109 -5.86 8.81 4.75
CA LYS A 109 -5.32 9.95 5.49
C LYS A 109 -6.06 11.26 5.16
N THR A 110 -6.43 11.49 3.90
CA THR A 110 -7.21 12.69 3.51
C THR A 110 -8.62 12.69 4.09
N GLU A 111 -9.24 11.51 4.25
CA GLU A 111 -10.54 11.37 4.92
C GLU A 111 -10.45 11.38 6.45
N GLY A 112 -9.23 11.51 7.02
CA GLY A 112 -9.02 11.45 8.47
C GLY A 112 -9.28 10.07 9.07
N MET A 113 -9.18 9.02 8.26
CA MET A 113 -9.50 7.64 8.65
C MET A 113 -8.24 6.87 9.02
N HIS A 114 -8.16 6.43 10.27
CA HIS A 114 -7.16 5.48 10.73
C HIS A 114 -7.64 4.04 10.52
N PHE A 115 -6.74 3.14 10.16
CA PHE A 115 -7.02 1.72 10.04
C PHE A 115 -6.25 0.92 11.09
N ASP A 116 -6.90 -0.09 11.66
CA ASP A 116 -6.29 -1.06 12.57
C ASP A 116 -5.42 -2.05 11.77
N PHE A 117 -5.90 -2.46 10.60
CA PHE A 117 -5.14 -3.23 9.62
C PHE A 117 -5.55 -2.88 8.19
N LEU A 118 -4.64 -3.16 7.25
CA LEU A 118 -4.85 -3.06 5.81
C LEU A 118 -4.16 -4.26 5.15
N VAL A 119 -4.96 -5.07 4.45
CA VAL A 119 -4.51 -6.30 3.77
C VAL A 119 -4.95 -6.28 2.31
N ARG A 120 -4.05 -6.65 1.39
CA ARG A 120 -4.39 -6.86 -0.01
C ARG A 120 -5.12 -8.19 -0.17
N ILE A 121 -6.23 -8.19 -0.90
CA ILE A 121 -6.91 -9.43 -1.30
C ILE A 121 -6.20 -9.94 -2.56
N GLU A 122 -5.52 -11.08 -2.44
CA GLU A 122 -4.90 -11.75 -3.59
C GLU A 122 -5.76 -12.88 -4.13
N TRP A 123 -6.49 -13.56 -3.23
CA TRP A 123 -7.34 -14.69 -3.56
C TRP A 123 -8.67 -14.57 -2.81
N GLU A 124 -9.75 -14.97 -3.47
CA GLU A 124 -11.08 -15.04 -2.87
C GLU A 124 -11.78 -16.34 -3.26
N MET A 125 -12.68 -16.81 -2.39
CA MET A 125 -13.54 -17.94 -2.73
C MET A 125 -14.61 -17.49 -3.73
N ARG A 126 -14.64 -18.10 -4.91
CA ARG A 126 -15.75 -17.99 -5.87
C ARG A 126 -16.30 -19.40 -6.11
N GLY A 127 -17.51 -19.63 -5.62
CA GLY A 127 -18.10 -20.98 -5.58
C GLY A 127 -17.34 -21.89 -4.61
N ASP A 128 -16.78 -22.98 -5.11
CA ASP A 128 -16.05 -24.00 -4.35
C ASP A 128 -14.51 -23.88 -4.45
N LYS A 129 -14.00 -22.83 -5.11
CA LYS A 129 -12.56 -22.67 -5.38
C LYS A 129 -12.03 -21.30 -4.97
N LEU A 130 -10.79 -21.27 -4.48
CA LEU A 130 -10.00 -20.05 -4.36
C LEU A 130 -9.55 -19.61 -5.77
N GLN A 131 -9.86 -18.37 -6.12
CA GLN A 131 -9.51 -17.73 -7.38
C GLN A 131 -8.79 -16.41 -7.12
N ILE A 132 -8.00 -15.95 -8.07
CA ILE A 132 -7.32 -14.65 -7.96
C ILE A 132 -8.38 -13.56 -7.84
N ALA A 133 -8.21 -12.67 -6.86
CA ALA A 133 -9.10 -11.54 -6.68
C ALA A 133 -8.82 -10.50 -7.78
N GLU A 134 -9.77 -10.38 -8.70
CA GLU A 134 -9.81 -9.36 -9.76
C GLU A 134 -10.30 -8.02 -9.21
#